data_AF-A0A8T4D5V4-F1
#
_entry.id   AF-A0A8T4D5V4-F1
#
_cell.length_a   1.000
_cell.length_b   1.000
_cell.length_c   1.000
_cell.angle_alpha   90.00
_cell.angle_beta   90.00
_cell.angle_gamma   90.00
#
_symmetry.space_group_name_H-M   'P 1'
#
loop_
_entity.id
_entity.type
_entity.pdbx_description
1 polymer ?
#
loop_
_entity_poly.entity_id
_entity_poly.type
_entity_poly.pdbx_seq_one_letter_code
_entity_poly.pdbx_strand_id
1 'polypeptide(L)'
;MVEEEERELFISKAFLGTLDEFVRDRDAITAEWNEILARYKECEDIMDDIRAFQIRKPSVFMLIDDIYHKEVELEEKLTIAQVSDEIRTHLQSFKEQFAELADEIDLFVLAEIGLSKTKISGV
;
A
#
# COMPACT_ATOMS: atom_id res chain seq x y z
N MET A 1 4.00 -32.71 9.10
CA MET A 1 3.92 -31.46 9.86
C MET A 1 5.09 -30.56 9.45
N VAL A 2 5.17 -30.22 8.17
CA VAL A 2 6.22 -29.34 7.59
C VAL A 2 5.61 -27.99 7.16
N GLU A 3 4.28 -27.85 7.23
CA GLU A 3 3.53 -26.72 6.65
C GLU A 3 3.45 -25.47 7.55
N GLU A 4 3.81 -25.55 8.84
CA GLU A 4 3.87 -24.40 9.75
C GLU A 4 5.24 -23.72 9.75
N GLU A 5 6.35 -24.46 9.56
CA GLU A 5 7.69 -23.87 9.46
C GLU A 5 7.85 -23.02 8.18
N GLU A 6 7.12 -23.34 7.10
CA GLU A 6 7.05 -22.52 5.88
C GLU A 6 6.16 -21.26 6.04
N ARG A 7 5.23 -21.24 7.02
CA ARG A 7 4.40 -20.04 7.33
C ARG A 7 5.17 -18.96 8.07
N GLU A 8 6.24 -19.32 8.78
CA GLU A 8 7.15 -18.41 9.50
C GLU A 8 8.33 -17.90 8.63
N LEU A 9 8.61 -18.54 7.48
CA LEU A 9 9.62 -18.14 6.49
C LEU A 9 8.96 -17.27 5.41
N PHE A 10 8.69 -15.98 5.54
CA PHE A 10 9.57 -14.93 5.97
C PHE A 10 8.67 -13.70 6.01
N ILE A 11 8.23 -13.26 7.20
CA ILE A 11 7.88 -11.85 7.30
C ILE A 11 9.18 -11.12 7.04
N SER A 12 9.24 -10.59 5.83
CA SER A 12 10.49 -10.08 5.33
C SER A 12 10.94 -8.95 6.23
N LYS A 13 12.24 -8.90 6.53
CA LYS A 13 12.85 -7.67 7.05
C LYS A 13 12.45 -6.47 6.20
N ALA A 14 12.17 -6.68 4.91
CA ALA A 14 11.58 -5.67 4.05
C ALA A 14 10.17 -5.26 4.46
N PHE A 15 9.26 -6.19 4.81
CA PHE A 15 7.90 -5.85 5.25
C PHE A 15 7.91 -5.07 6.58
N LEU A 16 8.67 -5.53 7.57
CA LEU A 16 8.83 -4.80 8.82
C LEU A 16 9.48 -3.43 8.59
N GLY A 17 10.49 -3.37 7.70
CA GLY A 17 11.09 -2.10 7.29
C GLY A 17 10.11 -1.15 6.61
N THR A 18 9.15 -1.67 5.82
CA THR A 18 8.07 -0.87 5.22
C THR A 18 7.12 -0.32 6.28
N LEU A 19 6.76 -1.12 7.28
CA LEU A 19 5.93 -0.66 8.40
C LEU A 19 6.65 0.43 9.21
N ASP A 20 7.93 0.23 9.52
CA ASP A 20 8.77 1.22 10.20
C ASP A 20 8.88 2.51 9.38
N GLU A 21 9.06 2.41 8.06
CA GLU A 21 9.06 3.56 7.16
C GLU A 21 7.71 4.29 7.15
N PHE A 22 6.61 3.53 7.04
CA PHE A 22 5.26 4.10 7.04
C PHE A 22 4.97 4.86 8.34
N VAL A 23 5.34 4.30 9.49
CA VAL A 23 5.16 4.94 10.80
C VAL A 23 6.07 6.14 10.97
N ARG A 24 7.36 6.00 10.62
CA ARG A 24 8.34 7.09 10.73
C ARG A 24 7.99 8.30 9.87
N ASP A 25 7.53 8.05 8.64
CA ASP A 25 7.24 9.09 7.66
C ASP A 25 5.72 9.42 7.61
N ARG A 26 4.94 8.94 8.59
CA ARG A 26 3.47 8.98 8.61
C ARG A 26 2.90 10.35 8.31
N ASP A 27 3.40 11.39 8.98
CA ASP A 27 2.88 12.75 8.84
C ASP A 27 3.09 13.29 7.42
N ALA A 28 4.26 13.00 6.84
CA ALA A 28 4.58 13.41 5.47
C ALA A 28 3.74 12.64 4.44
N ILE A 29 3.58 11.33 4.63
CA ILE A 29 2.73 10.50 3.77
C ILE A 29 1.28 10.99 3.85
N THR A 30 0.77 11.22 5.06
CA THR A 30 -0.61 11.67 5.29
C THR A 30 -0.84 13.07 4.71
N ALA A 31 0.13 13.98 4.83
CA ALA A 31 0.05 15.31 4.21
C ALA A 31 -0.04 15.22 2.69
N GLU A 32 0.82 14.43 2.05
CA GLU A 32 0.79 14.25 0.60
C GLU A 32 -0.54 13.62 0.13
N TRP A 33 -1.01 12.59 0.81
CA TRP A 33 -2.28 11.94 0.46
C TRP A 33 -3.50 12.83 0.71
N ASN A 34 -3.43 13.76 1.66
CA ASN A 34 -4.46 14.80 1.81
C ASN A 34 -4.50 15.75 0.62
N GLU A 35 -3.35 16.11 0.05
CA GLU A 35 -3.29 16.93 -1.17
C GLU A 35 -3.89 16.18 -2.37
N ILE A 36 -3.56 14.89 -2.52
CA ILE A 36 -4.15 14.02 -3.54
C ILE A 36 -5.68 13.92 -3.36
N LEU A 37 -6.15 13.66 -2.14
CA LEU A 37 -7.58 13.59 -1.84
C LEU A 37 -8.30 14.91 -2.12
N ALA A 38 -7.67 16.05 -1.82
CA ALA A 38 -8.25 17.36 -2.10
C ALA A 38 -8.44 17.56 -3.61
N ARG A 39 -7.42 17.24 -4.42
CA ARG A 39 -7.50 17.34 -5.89
C ARG A 39 -8.52 16.36 -6.49
N TYR A 40 -8.58 15.14 -5.97
CA TYR A 40 -9.61 14.16 -6.35
C TYR A 40 -11.03 14.69 -6.10
N LYS A 41 -11.26 15.33 -4.95
CA LYS A 41 -12.56 15.94 -4.60
C LYS A 41 -12.93 17.13 -5.48
N GLU A 42 -11.95 17.76 -6.12
CA GLU A 42 -12.16 18.78 -7.15
C GLU A 42 -12.35 18.19 -8.56
N CYS A 43 -12.49 16.86 -8.66
CA CYS A 43 -12.62 16.09 -9.90
C CYS A 43 -11.40 16.23 -10.83
N GLU A 44 -10.23 16.50 -10.28
CA GLU A 44 -8.98 16.50 -11.04
C GLU A 44 -8.45 15.08 -11.24
N ASP A 45 -7.69 14.89 -12.33
CA ASP A 45 -6.92 13.67 -12.55
C ASP A 45 -5.73 13.63 -11.59
N ILE A 46 -5.65 12.54 -10.81
CA ILE A 46 -4.64 12.30 -9.76
C ILE A 46 -3.68 11.14 -10.12
N MET A 47 -3.83 10.53 -11.31
CA MET A 47 -3.07 9.33 -11.68
C MET A 47 -1.56 9.58 -11.70
N ASP A 48 -1.13 10.76 -12.12
CA ASP A 48 0.29 11.13 -12.12
C ASP A 48 0.82 11.38 -10.70
N ASP A 49 0.00 11.84 -9.77
CA ASP A 49 0.38 11.99 -8.36
C ASP A 49 0.54 10.63 -7.68
N ILE A 50 -0.42 9.72 -7.91
CA ILE A 50 -0.34 8.32 -7.46
C ILE A 50 0.93 7.66 -8.01
N ARG A 51 1.20 7.83 -9.31
CA ARG A 51 2.43 7.33 -9.94
C ARG A 51 3.68 7.94 -9.32
N ALA A 52 3.69 9.26 -9.11
CA ALA A 52 4.83 9.95 -8.53
C ALA A 52 5.11 9.46 -7.10
N PHE A 53 4.08 9.22 -6.31
CA PHE A 53 4.21 8.61 -4.98
C PHE A 53 4.77 7.18 -5.08
N GLN A 54 4.19 6.33 -5.92
CA GLN A 54 4.64 4.95 -6.14
C GLN A 54 6.13 4.89 -6.53
N ILE A 55 6.59 5.76 -7.44
CA ILE A 55 7.99 5.79 -7.87
C ILE A 55 8.92 6.14 -6.70
N ARG A 56 8.52 7.09 -5.83
CA ARG A 56 9.35 7.54 -4.71
C ARG A 56 9.32 6.57 -3.53
N LYS A 57 8.16 5.97 -3.24
CA LYS A 57 7.92 5.10 -2.10
C LYS A 57 7.22 3.80 -2.52
N PRO A 58 7.85 2.96 -3.36
CA PRO A 58 7.19 1.78 -3.94
C PRO A 58 6.73 0.77 -2.88
N SER A 59 7.54 0.54 -1.84
CA SER A 59 7.18 -0.41 -0.77
C SER A 59 6.02 0.09 0.08
N VAL A 60 5.98 1.39 0.40
CA VAL A 60 4.86 2.00 1.12
C VAL A 60 3.60 2.02 0.26
N PHE A 61 3.73 2.29 -1.03
CA PHE A 61 2.60 2.22 -1.95
C PHE A 61 2.00 0.81 -2.00
N MET A 62 2.83 -0.24 -2.06
CA MET A 62 2.36 -1.62 -1.99
C MET A 62 1.64 -1.94 -0.66
N LEU A 63 2.11 -1.38 0.45
CA LEU A 63 1.42 -1.49 1.73
C LEU A 63 0.04 -0.80 1.68
N ILE A 64 -0.05 0.39 1.08
CA ILE A 64 -1.32 1.11 0.92
C ILE A 64 -2.29 0.32 0.00
N ASP A 65 -1.81 -0.25 -1.10
CA ASP A 65 -2.59 -1.16 -1.94
C ASP A 65 -3.12 -2.36 -1.15
N ASP A 66 -2.25 -3.01 -0.37
CA ASP A 66 -2.62 -4.17 0.46
C ASP A 66 -3.67 -3.81 1.54
N ILE A 67 -3.64 -2.59 2.10
CA ILE A 67 -4.64 -2.11 3.06
C ILE A 67 -6.07 -2.12 2.47
N TYR A 68 -6.20 -1.81 1.17
CA TYR A 68 -7.50 -1.73 0.48
C TYR A 68 -7.90 -3.04 -0.19
N HIS A 69 -6.95 -3.75 -0.82
CA HIS A 69 -7.25 -4.86 -1.72
C HIS A 69 -6.84 -6.24 -1.20
N LYS A 70 -6.01 -6.29 -0.16
CA LYS A 70 -5.53 -7.55 0.45
C LYS A 70 -5.63 -7.54 1.98
N GLU A 71 -6.67 -6.92 2.53
CA GLU A 71 -6.85 -6.74 3.97
C GLU A 71 -6.69 -8.04 4.78
N VAL A 72 -7.28 -9.15 4.33
CA VAL A 72 -7.17 -10.44 5.01
C VAL A 72 -5.72 -10.93 5.08
N GLU A 73 -5.00 -10.86 3.95
CA GLU A 73 -3.59 -11.27 3.89
C GLU A 73 -2.69 -10.33 4.70
N LEU A 74 -2.99 -9.04 4.70
CA LEU A 74 -2.28 -8.05 5.50
C LEU A 74 -2.48 -8.34 6.99
N GLU A 75 -3.71 -8.59 7.44
CA GLU A 75 -4.00 -8.91 8.84
C GLU A 75 -3.34 -10.21 9.29
N GLU A 76 -3.30 -11.24 8.43
CA GLU A 76 -2.53 -12.45 8.70
C GLU A 76 -1.03 -12.15 8.88
N LYS A 77 -0.44 -11.36 7.97
CA LYS A 77 0.97 -10.93 8.06
C LYS A 77 1.24 -10.13 9.34
N LEU A 78 0.40 -9.15 9.67
CA LEU A 78 0.55 -8.35 10.89
C LEU A 78 0.45 -9.22 12.16
N THR A 79 -0.39 -10.26 12.13
CA THR A 79 -0.60 -11.18 13.25
C THR A 79 0.60 -12.09 13.44
N ILE A 80 1.10 -12.70 12.36
CA ILE A 80 2.30 -13.53 12.39
C ILE A 80 3.53 -12.69 12.82
N ALA A 81 3.61 -11.41 12.40
CA ALA A 81 4.69 -10.50 12.79
C ALA A 81 4.62 -10.01 14.23
N GLN A 82 3.51 -10.26 14.93
CA GLN A 82 3.24 -9.70 16.26
C GLN A 82 3.36 -8.17 16.25
N VAL A 83 2.88 -7.52 15.19
CA VAL A 83 2.86 -6.05 15.07
C VAL A 83 1.95 -5.48 16.15
N SER A 84 2.40 -4.40 16.79
CA SER A 84 1.66 -3.74 17.86
C SER A 84 0.33 -3.14 17.39
N ASP A 85 -0.62 -3.04 18.32
CA ASP A 85 -1.93 -2.41 18.08
C ASP A 85 -1.80 -0.94 17.66
N GLU A 86 -0.73 -0.26 18.05
CA GLU A 86 -0.44 1.11 17.64
C GLU A 86 -0.23 1.21 16.12
N ILE A 87 0.62 0.37 15.55
CA ILE A 87 0.89 0.37 14.10
C ILE A 87 -0.37 -0.05 13.34
N ARG A 88 -1.10 -1.06 13.83
CA ARG A 88 -2.39 -1.47 13.27
C ARG A 88 -3.39 -0.33 13.25
N THR A 89 -3.48 0.44 14.34
CA THR A 89 -4.34 1.63 14.44
C THR A 89 -3.94 2.70 13.43
N HIS A 90 -2.63 2.88 13.17
CA HIS A 90 -2.17 3.82 12.15
C HIS A 90 -2.56 3.39 10.73
N LEU A 91 -2.42 2.10 10.40
CA LEU A 91 -2.86 1.56 9.11
C LEU A 91 -4.37 1.70 8.94
N GLN A 92 -5.14 1.38 9.97
CA GLN A 92 -6.60 1.53 9.95
C GLN A 92 -7.04 3.00 9.82
N SER A 93 -6.40 3.92 10.55
CA SER A 93 -6.70 5.35 10.44
C SER A 93 -6.42 5.87 9.04
N PHE A 94 -5.32 5.44 8.42
CA PHE A 94 -5.00 5.79 7.04
C PHE A 94 -6.03 5.24 6.07
N LYS A 95 -6.40 3.96 6.22
CA LYS A 95 -7.44 3.29 5.42
C LYS A 95 -8.73 4.10 5.41
N GLU A 96 -9.24 4.43 6.60
CA GLU A 96 -10.50 5.14 6.78
C GLU A 96 -10.45 6.56 6.20
N GLN A 97 -9.33 7.27 6.40
CA GLN A 97 -9.16 8.64 5.94
C GLN A 97 -9.13 8.74 4.41
N PHE A 98 -8.51 7.78 3.73
CA PHE A 98 -8.30 7.81 2.27
C PHE A 98 -9.16 6.79 1.52
N ALA A 99 -10.22 6.25 2.15
CA ALA A 99 -11.10 5.25 1.54
C ALA A 99 -11.72 5.69 0.20
N GLU A 100 -11.95 6.99 0.00
CA GLU A 100 -12.45 7.55 -1.25
C GLU A 100 -11.48 7.37 -2.43
N LEU A 101 -10.19 7.14 -2.17
CA LEU A 101 -9.16 6.92 -3.19
C LEU A 101 -8.95 5.45 -3.54
N ALA A 102 -9.62 4.52 -2.86
CA ALA A 102 -9.41 3.08 -3.04
C ALA A 102 -9.61 2.63 -4.50
N ASP A 103 -10.70 3.08 -5.13
CA ASP A 103 -11.01 2.76 -6.53
C ASP A 103 -9.95 3.30 -7.49
N GLU A 104 -9.42 4.50 -7.24
CA GLU A 104 -8.36 5.09 -8.08
C GLU A 104 -7.04 4.33 -7.94
N ILE A 105 -6.72 3.84 -6.74
CA ILE A 105 -5.55 2.98 -6.50
C ILE A 105 -5.71 1.65 -7.26
N ASP A 106 -6.89 1.02 -7.22
CA ASP A 106 -7.15 -0.23 -7.96
C ASP A 106 -7.00 0.00 -9.47
N LEU A 107 -7.63 1.05 -10.01
CA LEU A 107 -7.52 1.42 -11.42
C LEU A 107 -6.06 1.64 -11.83
N PHE A 108 -5.29 2.34 -11.00
CA PHE A 108 -3.87 2.57 -11.23
C PHE A 108 -3.08 1.25 -11.27
N VAL A 109 -3.24 0.38 -10.28
CA VAL A 109 -2.55 -0.92 -10.21
C VAL A 109 -2.91 -1.81 -11.40
N LEU A 110 -4.20 -1.86 -11.78
CA LEU A 110 -4.67 -2.58 -12.96
C LEU A 110 -4.06 -2.04 -14.25
N ALA A 111 -3.98 -0.72 -14.41
CA ALA A 111 -3.36 -0.08 -15.56
C ALA A 111 -1.87 -0.44 -15.67
N GLU A 112 -1.12 -0.39 -14.56
CA GLU A 112 0.31 -0.74 -14.54
C GLU A 112 0.57 -2.23 -14.84
N ILE A 113 -0.30 -3.14 -14.36
CA ILE A 113 -0.25 -4.56 -14.72
C ILE A 113 -0.56 -4.76 -16.21
N GLY A 114 -1.56 -4.05 -16.75
CA GLY A 114 -1.92 -4.06 -18.16
C GLY A 114 -0.76 -3.60 -19.06
N LEU A 115 -0.11 -2.49 -18.70
CA LEU A 115 1.06 -1.94 -19.40
C LEU A 115 2.27 -2.87 -19.33
N SER A 116 2.46 -3.56 -18.19
CA SER A 116 3.53 -4.54 -18.02
C SER A 116 3.37 -5.74 -18.95
N LYS A 117 2.14 -6.22 -19.18
CA LYS A 117 1.86 -7.34 -20.10
C LYS A 117 2.05 -6.97 -21.57
N THR A 118 1.78 -5.73 -21.96
CA THR A 118 1.94 -5.28 -23.35
C THR A 118 3.42 -5.13 -23.76
N LYS A 119 4.32 -4.82 -22.81
CA LYS A 119 5.77 -4.73 -23.10
C LYS A 119 6.44 -6.09 -23.39
N ILE A 120 5.86 -7.21 -22.93
CA ILE A 120 6.47 -8.54 -23.08
C ILE A 120 6.10 -9.23 -24.40
N SER A 121 5.16 -8.67 -25.18
CA SER A 121 4.74 -9.23 -26.49
C SER A 121 5.42 -8.55 -27.68
N GLY A 122 6.45 -7.74 -27.44
CA GLY A 122 7.12 -6.91 -28.46
C GLY A 122 8.53 -7.36 -28.86
N VAL A 123 8.85 -8.66 -28.78
CA VAL A 123 10.08 -9.24 -29.34
C VAL A 123 9.76 -10.54 -30.08
#